data_AF-A0A950WI56-F1
#
_entry.id   AF-A0A950WI56-F1
#
_cell.length_a   1.000
_cell.length_b   1.000
_cell.length_c   1.000
_cell.angle_alpha   90.00
_cell.angle_beta   90.00
_cell.angle_gamma   90.00
#
_symmetry.space_group_name_H-M   'P 1'
#
loop_
_entity.id
_entity.type
_entity.pdbx_description
1 polymer ?
#
loop_
_entity_poly.entity_id
_entity_poly.type
_entity_poly.pdbx_seq_one_letter_code
_entity_poly.pdbx_strand_id
1 'polypeptide(L)' 'VDGLGMLLYQARPGFHAWFGVQPEVDDTLRRFVEADLAGR' A
#
# COMPACT_ATOMS: atom_id res chain seq x y z
N VAL A 1 10.14 9.66 -0.51
CA VAL A 1 9.52 8.31 -0.50
C VAL A 1 10.41 7.45 0.36
N ASP A 2 9.91 7.00 1.51
CA ASP A 2 10.60 6.03 2.35
C ASP A 2 10.35 4.60 1.85
N GLY A 3 10.91 3.61 2.52
CA GLY A 3 10.79 2.21 2.11
C GLY A 3 9.35 1.70 2.04
N LEU A 4 8.50 2.08 3.00
CA LEU A 4 7.10 1.66 3.00
C LEU A 4 6.32 2.30 1.85
N GLY A 5 6.50 3.61 1.62
CA GLY A 5 5.87 4.28 0.49
C GLY A 5 6.25 3.61 -0.85
N MET A 6 7.53 3.27 -1.03
CA MET A 6 8.00 2.57 -2.22
C MET A 6 7.31 1.21 -2.41
N LEU A 7 7.18 0.41 -1.35
CA LEU A 7 6.49 -0.88 -1.39
C LEU A 7 5.01 -0.74 -1.78
N LEU A 8 4.30 0.25 -1.22
CA LEU A 8 2.88 0.50 -1.54
C LEU A 8 2.70 0.85 -3.02
N TYR A 9 3.59 1.67 -3.60
CA TYR A 9 3.56 1.97 -5.03
C TYR A 9 3.84 0.74 -5.89
N GLN A 10 4.78 -0.11 -5.48
CA GLN A 10 5.10 -1.36 -6.19
C GLN A 10 3.96 -2.37 -6.16
N ALA A 11 3.14 -2.39 -5.11
CA ALA A 11 2.00 -3.29 -4.99
C ALA A 11 0.87 -2.97 -5.99
N ARG A 12 0.74 -1.73 -6.46
CA ARG A 12 -0.35 -1.26 -7.34
C ARG A 12 -0.59 -2.14 -8.58
N PRO A 13 0.42 -2.46 -9.42
CA PRO A 13 0.22 -3.34 -10.57
C PRO A 13 -0.22 -4.75 -10.19
N GLY A 14 0.25 -5.29 -9.06
CA GLY A 14 -0.19 -6.60 -8.55
C GLY A 14 -1.65 -6.59 -8.13
N PHE A 15 -2.08 -5.55 -7.41
CA PHE A 15 -3.48 -5.36 -7.03
C PHE A 15 -4.40 -5.24 -8.25
N HIS A 16 -3.95 -4.53 -9.29
CA HIS A 16 -4.71 -4.42 -10.52
C HIS A 16 -4.83 -5.78 -11.23
N ALA A 17 -3.73 -6.53 -11.33
CA ALA A 17 -3.72 -7.82 -11.99
C ALA A 17 -4.60 -8.88 -11.30
N TRP A 18 -4.66 -8.88 -9.97
CA TRP A 18 -5.39 -9.90 -9.21
C TRP A 18 -6.82 -9.50 -8.85
N PHE A 19 -7.07 -8.21 -8.62
CA PHE A 19 -8.34 -7.73 -8.06
C PHE A 19 -9.03 -6.69 -8.95
N GLY A 20 -8.41 -6.25 -10.05
CA GLY A 20 -8.94 -5.20 -10.92
C GLY A 20 -8.94 -3.80 -10.29
N VAL A 21 -8.39 -3.65 -9.08
CA VAL A 21 -8.32 -2.39 -8.34
C VAL A 21 -6.93 -1.80 -8.48
N GLN A 22 -6.84 -0.50 -8.73
CA GLN A 22 -5.58 0.23 -8.68
C GLN A 22 -5.59 1.16 -7.46
N PRO A 23 -5.02 0.74 -6.31
CA PRO A 23 -5.03 1.54 -5.10
C PRO A 23 -4.35 2.88 -5.32
N GLU A 24 -4.94 3.93 -4.76
CA GLU A 24 -4.28 5.22 -4.59
C GLU A 24 -3.39 5.14 -3.35
N VAL A 25 -2.12 5.53 -3.49
CA VAL A 25 -1.18 5.55 -2.37
C VAL A 25 -1.27 6.92 -1.71
N ASP A 26 -2.25 7.03 -0.82
CA ASP A 26 -2.50 8.21 0.00
C ASP A 26 -2.17 7.95 1.49
N ASP A 27 -2.30 8.99 2.31
CA ASP A 27 -2.03 8.90 3.74
C ASP A 27 -2.99 7.93 4.46
N THR A 28 -4.20 7.74 3.92
CA THR A 28 -5.19 6.84 4.52
C THR A 28 -4.78 5.39 4.36
N LEU A 29 -4.45 4.96 3.14
CA LEU A 29 -3.92 3.63 2.84
C LEU A 29 -2.63 3.38 3.62
N ARG A 30 -1.74 4.37 3.64
CA ARG A 30 -0.48 4.27 4.36
C ARG A 30 -0.70 4.02 5.86
N ARG A 31 -1.50 4.85 6.53
CA ARG A 31 -1.81 4.69 7.96
C ARG A 31 -2.46 3.35 8.27
N PHE A 32 -3.33 2.87 7.39
CA PHE A 32 -3.96 1.55 7.53
C PHE A 32 -2.92 0.43 7.59
N VAL A 33 -1.94 0.44 6.67
CA VAL A 33 -0.86 -0.57 6.65
C VAL A 33 0.11 -0.37 7.81
N GLU A 34 0.45 0.87 8.16
CA GLU A 34 1.32 1.17 9.32
C GLU A 34 0.71 0.66 10.63
N ALA A 35 -0.61 0.79 10.81
CA ALA A 35 -1.30 0.30 12.00
C ALA A 35 -1.20 -1.23 12.14
N ASP A 36 -1.29 -1.97 11.04
CA ASP A 36 -1.10 -3.43 11.02
C ASP A 36 0.36 -3.83 11.32
N LEU A 37 1.34 -3.05 10.86
CA LEU A 37 2.76 -3.28 11.15
C LEU A 37 3.13 -2.97 12.61
N ALA A 38 2.53 -1.95 13.20
CA ALA A 38 2.77 -1.55 14.60
C ALA A 38 2.12 -2.49 15.63
N GLY A 39 1.12 -3.27 15.21
CA GLY A 39 0.47 -4.30 16.02
C GLY A 39 1.17 -5.66 16.05
N ARG A 40 2.41 -5.75 15.53
CA ARG A 40 3.24 -6.96 15.49
C ARG A 40 4.35 -6.95 16.53
#